data_AF-A0A645IK83-F1
#
_entry.id   AF-A0A645IK83-F1
#
_cell.length_a   1.000
_cell.length_b   1.000
_cell.length_c   1.000
_cell.angle_alpha   90.00
_cell.angle_beta   90.00
_cell.angle_gamma   90.00
#
_symmetry.space_group_name_H-M   'P 1'
#
loop_
_entity.id
_entity.type
_entity.pdbx_description
1 polymer ?
#
loop_
_entity_poly.entity_id
_entity_poly.type
_entity_poly.pdbx_seq_one_letter_code
_entity_poly.pdbx_strand_id
1 'polypeptide(L)' 'MMQRFPEMEHDEPWMTHVAPGGSGEMIWTFNRAGEFQFACLIPGHFEAGMVGTIKVVG' A
#
# COMPACT_ATOMS: atom_id res chain seq x y z
N MET A 1 5.83 -10.21 3.73
CA MET A 1 5.39 -10.24 5.15
C MET A 1 4.03 -10.92 5.26
N MET A 2 3.05 -10.44 4.49
CA MET A 2 1.71 -11.00 4.35
C MET A 2 1.61 -12.48 3.97
N GLN A 3 2.38 -12.91 2.96
CA GLN A 3 2.43 -14.34 2.62
C GLN A 3 2.94 -15.24 3.76
N ARG A 4 3.74 -14.67 4.68
CA ARG A 4 4.35 -15.40 5.80
C ARG A 4 3.52 -15.31 7.08
N PHE A 5 2.67 -14.29 7.21
CA PHE A 5 1.78 -14.03 8.35
C PHE A 5 0.42 -13.52 7.85
N PRO A 6 -0.45 -14.40 7.30
CA PRO A 6 -1.68 -13.98 6.63
C PRO A 6 -2.77 -13.44 7.58
N GLU A 7 -2.67 -13.73 8.87
CA GLU A 7 -3.62 -13.32 9.91
C GLU A 7 -3.15 -12.10 10.71
N MET A 8 -2.00 -11.51 10.35
CA MET A 8 -1.54 -10.27 10.98
C MET A 8 -2.58 -9.17 10.74
N GLU A 9 -2.85 -8.37 11.76
CA GLU A 9 -3.76 -7.23 11.65
C GLU A 9 -3.12 -6.14 10.78
N HIS A 10 -3.91 -5.57 9.87
CA HIS A 10 -3.49 -4.51 8.95
C HIS A 10 -4.34 -3.28 9.18
N ASP A 11 -4.14 -2.63 10.32
CA ASP A 11 -4.91 -1.45 10.73
C ASP A 11 -3.99 -0.29 11.14
N GLU A 12 -2.91 -0.11 10.39
CA GLU A 12 -1.98 0.98 10.62
C GLU A 12 -2.53 2.29 10.01
N PRO A 13 -2.21 3.48 10.57
CA PRO A 13 -2.75 4.76 10.09
C PRO A 13 -2.45 5.10 8.62
N TRP A 14 -1.47 4.41 8.03
CA TRP A 14 -1.06 4.54 6.63
C TRP A 14 -1.60 3.42 5.74
N MET A 15 -2.66 2.74 6.19
CA MET A 15 -3.42 1.75 5.43
C MET A 15 -4.83 2.25 5.20
N THR A 16 -5.43 1.85 4.09
CA THR A 16 -6.84 2.12 3.81
C THR A 16 -7.49 0.83 3.32
N HIS A 17 -8.69 0.55 3.82
CA HIS A 17 -9.48 -0.61 3.43
C HIS A 17 -10.48 -0.18 2.37
N VAL A 18 -10.34 -0.71 1.15
CA VAL A 18 -11.20 -0.36 0.02
C VAL A 18 -11.95 -1.61 -0.44
N ALA A 19 -13.27 -1.59 -0.29
CA ALA A 19 -14.13 -2.66 -0.80
C ALA A 19 -14.19 -2.62 -2.34
N PRO A 20 -14.55 -3.75 -3.01
CA PRO A 20 -14.75 -3.76 -4.45
C PRO A 20 -15.72 -2.66 -4.92
N GLY A 21 -15.30 -1.87 -5.91
CA GLY A 21 -16.09 -0.73 -6.43
C GLY A 21 -16.11 0.51 -5.52
N GLY A 22 -15.46 0.45 -4.36
CA GLY A 22 -15.32 1.58 -3.44
C GLY A 22 -14.14 2.48 -3.77
N SER A 23 -14.04 3.57 -3.01
CA SER A 23 -12.93 4.52 -3.04
C SER A 23 -12.50 4.86 -1.62
N GLY A 24 -11.21 5.04 -1.39
CA GLY A 24 -10.63 5.51 -0.13
C GLY A 24 -9.59 6.60 -0.38
N GLU A 25 -9.28 7.37 0.66
CA GLU A 25 -8.24 8.41 0.61
C GLU A 25 -7.12 8.07 1.61
N MET A 26 -5.88 8.41 1.24
CA MET A 26 -4.71 8.31 2.10
C MET A 26 -3.85 9.56 1.90
N ILE A 27 -3.49 10.23 2.99
CA ILE A 27 -2.64 11.41 2.96
C ILE A 27 -1.26 11.01 3.49
N TRP A 28 -0.22 11.27 2.68
CA TRP A 28 1.16 10.95 3.04
C TRP A 28 2.09 12.13 2.79
N THR A 29 2.88 12.51 3.80
CA THR A 29 3.91 13.54 3.68
C THR A 29 5.27 12.88 3.46
N PHE A 30 5.83 13.03 2.26
CA PHE A 30 7.18 12.56 1.96
C PHE A 30 8.22 13.47 2.61
N ASN A 31 9.21 12.87 3.28
CA ASN A 31 10.27 13.61 3.97
C ASN A 31 11.63 13.53 3.28
N ARG A 32 11.69 12.91 2.09
CA ARG A 32 12.89 12.76 1.27
C ARG A 32 12.53 12.46 -0.18
N ALA A 33 13.44 12.81 -1.09
CA ALA A 33 13.40 12.35 -2.47
C ALA A 33 13.65 10.83 -2.53
N GLY A 34 13.08 10.18 -3.55
CA GLY A 34 13.21 8.74 -3.75
C GLY A 34 12.03 8.11 -4.49
N GLU A 35 12.12 6.79 -4.67
CA GLU A 35 11.04 5.97 -5.21
C GLU A 35 10.38 5.20 -4.07
N PHE A 36 9.04 5.27 -4.03
CA PHE A 36 8.22 4.66 -2.99
C PHE A 36 7.13 3.83 -3.66
N GLN A 37 6.88 2.63 -3.13
CA GLN A 37 5.79 1.79 -3.60
C GLN A 37 4.58 1.96 -2.69
N PHE A 38 3.40 2.12 -3.31
CA PHE A 38 2.13 1.87 -2.65
C PHE A 38 1.56 0.59 -3.26
N ALA A 39 1.00 -0.29 -2.43
CA ALA A 39 0.56 -1.59 -2.91
C ALA A 39 -0.56 -2.19 -2.07
N CYS A 40 -1.30 -3.10 -2.68
CA CYS A 40 -2.22 -3.95 -1.95
C CYS A 40 -1.43 -5.07 -1.25
N LEU A 41 -1.60 -5.15 0.07
CA LEU A 41 -0.88 -6.13 0.89
C LEU A 41 -1.62 -7.47 1.00
N ILE A 42 -2.86 -7.58 0.50
CA ILE A 42 -3.59 -8.86 0.46
C ILE A 42 -2.71 -9.93 -0.22
N PRO A 43 -2.56 -11.13 0.36
CA PRO A 43 -1.70 -12.17 -0.21
C PRO A 43 -1.98 -12.41 -1.70
N GLY A 44 -0.94 -12.35 -2.53
CA GLY A 44 -1.02 -12.55 -3.98
C GLY A 44 -1.34 -11.29 -4.79
N HIS A 45 -1.88 -10.24 -4.18
CA HIS A 45 -2.27 -9.04 -4.92
C HIS A 45 -1.07 -8.22 -5.39
N PHE A 46 -0.03 -8.11 -4.55
CA PHE A 46 1.23 -7.46 -4.93
C PHE A 46 1.86 -8.16 -6.13
N GLU A 47 1.98 -9.49 -6.07
CA GLU A 47 2.57 -10.30 -7.14
C GLU A 47 1.74 -10.29 -8.42
N ALA A 48 0.41 -10.13 -8.30
CA ALA A 48 -0.50 -9.93 -9.42
C ALA A 48 -0.42 -8.52 -10.04
N GLY A 49 0.38 -7.61 -9.47
CA GLY A 49 0.63 -6.29 -10.02
C GLY A 49 -0.18 -5.16 -9.39
N MET A 50 -0.84 -5.38 -8.25
CA MET A 50 -1.48 -4.30 -7.47
C MET A 50 -0.44 -3.47 -6.70
N VAL A 51 0.49 -2.88 -7.43
CA VAL A 51 1.57 -2.02 -6.95
C VAL A 51 1.70 -0.82 -7.88
N GLY A 52 1.90 0.36 -7.31
CA GLY A 52 2.27 1.56 -8.03
C GLY A 52 3.53 2.18 -7.42
N THR A 53 4.26 2.94 -8.25
CA THR A 53 5.49 3.62 -7.82
C THR A 53 5.27 5.12 -7.86
N ILE A 54 5.60 5.79 -6.76
CA ILE A 54 5.65 7.24 -6.64
C ILE A 54 7.11 7.66 -6.66
N LYS A 55 7.47 8.55 -7.58
CA LYS A 55 8.80 9.17 -7.63
C LYS A 55 8.72 10.59 -7.07
N VAL A 56 9.40 10.81 -5.96
CA VAL A 56 9.53 12.13 -5.32
C VAL A 56 10.87 12.72 -5.75
N VAL A 57 10.80 13.84 -6.48
CA VAL A 57 11.97 14.63 -6.89
C VAL A 57 12.12 15.85 -5.97
N GLY A 58 13.37 16.25 -5.71
CA GLY A 58 13.70 17.44 -4.93
C GLY A 58 13.84 18.69 -5.78
#